data_AF-A0AAV0T2R5-F1
#
_entry.id   AF-A0AAV0T2R5-F1
#
_cell.length_a   1.000
_cell.length_b   1.000
_cell.length_c   1.000
_cell.angle_alpha   90.00
_cell.angle_beta   90.00
_cell.angle_gamma   90.00
#
_symmetry.space_group_name_H-M   'P 1'
#
loop_
_entity.id
_entity.type
_entity.pdbx_description
1 polymer ?
#
loop_
_entity_poly.entity_id
_entity_poly.type
_entity_poly.pdbx_seq_one_letter_code
_entity_poly.pdbx_strand_id
1 'polypeptide(L)'
;MVPVLTLGVLLMASAMPVNLADRVPAFDVPTFDYETLPLGNTPHDVLDALKKDGIISIDNVPSYAQVRRSYLEVAAACAVSAEEVNAEFLLHNTLKDGTKRYTISTASGRDANTASTRTDAVCPGYQHVYNAFSSLLELVVLHVATTLDATDFTTKDGYGQTISTRKLVTDAVRLDHFHAYQATSQSERRRLSTTSATSSSKDDDYTVELHEDNGMFIVFATPAFYKVSNNGTRRTFETVSASGEDDSESGLIIQTHDGQRVRPVLKPDQVTLMLGTGYNLWVQASHQLPAVMHAVRMPEVESTSTQRVLRAWFGKMTLLPSYHRMLKASMDFDMHANVTAQYVQSGHQSNHHVVGCAPGRRLVGSVDNVCTYRSCKPKRDGHEPWISCDTLCNHGALLSMMCNAKCKCTSDSSHATMCWSVCVKDLDDCKGTQQCSGMSKECVKS
;
A
#
# COMPACT_ATOMS: atom_id res chain seq x y z
N MET A 1 -71.32 1.17 21.18
CA MET A 1 -70.30 1.81 20.33
C MET A 1 -69.07 2.03 21.19
N VAL A 2 -68.07 1.17 21.05
CA VAL A 2 -66.79 1.21 21.78
C VAL A 2 -65.72 1.38 20.70
N PRO A 3 -64.81 2.37 20.78
CA PRO A 3 -63.79 2.53 19.77
C PRO A 3 -62.67 1.50 20.00
N VAL A 4 -62.38 0.74 18.96
CA VAL A 4 -61.23 -0.18 18.87
C VAL A 4 -59.98 0.67 18.64
N LEU A 5 -59.10 0.73 19.64
CA LEU A 5 -57.74 1.23 19.48
C LEU A 5 -56.89 0.13 18.83
N THR A 6 -56.67 0.24 17.52
CA THR A 6 -55.66 -0.54 16.80
C THR A 6 -54.27 -0.06 17.22
N LEU A 7 -53.57 -0.87 18.01
CA LEU A 7 -52.17 -0.69 18.36
C LEU A 7 -51.32 -1.07 17.14
N GLY A 8 -50.81 -0.06 16.42
CA GLY A 8 -49.85 -0.26 15.34
C GLY A 8 -48.51 -0.70 15.90
N VAL A 9 -48.12 -1.96 15.67
CA VAL A 9 -46.76 -2.44 15.92
C VAL A 9 -45.83 -1.76 14.91
N LEU A 10 -45.07 -0.76 15.36
CA LEU A 10 -43.89 -0.31 14.62
C LEU A 10 -42.83 -1.43 14.68
N LEU A 11 -42.75 -2.22 13.61
CA LEU A 11 -41.56 -3.00 13.30
C LEU A 11 -40.42 -2.01 13.03
N MET A 12 -39.66 -1.68 14.07
CA MET A 12 -38.31 -1.14 13.92
C MET A 12 -37.49 -2.23 13.20
N ALA A 13 -37.39 -2.12 11.88
CA ALA A 13 -36.40 -2.88 11.13
C ALA A 13 -35.02 -2.42 11.62
N SER A 14 -34.45 -3.15 12.57
CA SER A 14 -33.03 -3.06 12.89
C SER A 14 -32.28 -3.37 11.60
N ALA A 15 -31.67 -2.35 10.99
CA ALA A 15 -30.72 -2.57 9.90
C ALA A 15 -29.65 -3.51 10.43
N MET A 16 -29.65 -4.76 9.94
CA MET A 16 -28.61 -5.73 10.25
C MET A 16 -27.26 -5.11 9.86
N PRO A 17 -26.23 -5.16 10.73
CA PRO A 17 -24.89 -4.75 10.32
C PRO A 17 -24.47 -5.65 9.15
N VAL A 18 -24.10 -5.02 8.03
CA VAL A 18 -23.80 -5.76 6.79
C VAL A 18 -22.32 -6.11 6.79
N ASN A 19 -21.99 -7.38 7.00
CA ASN A 19 -20.61 -7.85 7.02
C ASN A 19 -19.98 -7.66 5.62
N LEU A 20 -18.66 -7.47 5.54
CA LEU A 20 -17.96 -7.43 4.25
C LEU A 20 -18.18 -8.74 3.47
N ALA A 21 -18.17 -9.87 4.17
CA ALA A 21 -18.48 -11.19 3.64
C ALA A 21 -19.83 -11.25 2.90
N ASP A 22 -20.81 -10.41 3.28
CA ASP A 22 -22.14 -10.37 2.65
C ASP A 22 -22.16 -9.53 1.36
N ARG A 23 -21.10 -8.76 1.07
CA ARG A 23 -21.03 -7.81 -0.06
C ARG A 23 -19.95 -8.13 -1.10
N VAL A 24 -18.87 -8.78 -0.69
CA VAL A 24 -17.71 -9.05 -1.53
C VAL A 24 -17.40 -10.54 -1.52
N PRO A 25 -17.40 -11.22 -2.68
CA PRO A 25 -17.19 -12.67 -2.74
C PRO A 25 -15.79 -13.05 -2.26
N ALA A 26 -15.71 -14.22 -1.61
CA ALA A 26 -14.44 -14.81 -1.21
C ALA A 26 -13.60 -15.19 -2.44
N PHE A 27 -12.28 -15.10 -2.29
CA PHE A 27 -11.30 -15.50 -3.29
C PHE A 27 -10.24 -16.37 -2.64
N ASP A 28 -10.15 -17.62 -3.08
CA ASP A 28 -9.10 -18.54 -2.65
C ASP A 28 -7.80 -18.17 -3.35
N VAL A 29 -6.83 -17.68 -2.59
CA VAL A 29 -5.51 -17.32 -3.11
C VAL A 29 -4.78 -18.60 -3.53
N PRO A 30 -4.22 -18.67 -4.75
CA PRO A 30 -3.37 -19.78 -5.17
C PRO A 30 -2.26 -20.03 -4.14
N THR A 31 -2.29 -21.21 -3.52
CA THR A 31 -1.41 -21.57 -2.41
C THR A 31 -0.43 -22.64 -2.85
N PHE A 32 0.84 -22.46 -2.47
CA PHE A 32 1.93 -23.38 -2.81
C PHE A 32 2.72 -23.79 -1.56
N ASP A 33 3.11 -25.06 -1.51
CA ASP A 33 3.90 -25.61 -0.41
C ASP A 33 5.35 -25.16 -0.49
N TYR A 34 5.85 -24.59 0.61
CA TYR A 34 7.21 -24.08 0.73
C TYR A 34 8.29 -25.11 0.38
N GLU A 35 8.11 -26.38 0.75
CA GLU A 35 9.08 -27.45 0.49
C GLU A 35 9.06 -27.92 -0.97
N THR A 36 7.91 -27.81 -1.65
CA THR A 36 7.75 -28.28 -3.03
C THR A 36 7.89 -27.20 -4.09
N LEU A 37 8.07 -25.93 -3.69
CA LEU A 37 8.33 -24.80 -4.59
C LEU A 37 9.32 -25.10 -5.73
N PRO A 38 10.49 -25.75 -5.50
CA PRO A 38 11.46 -26.01 -6.57
C PRO A 38 11.19 -27.31 -7.34
N LEU A 39 10.13 -28.06 -7.02
CA LEU A 39 9.93 -29.42 -7.50
C LEU A 39 8.92 -29.48 -8.65
N GLY A 40 9.23 -30.32 -9.65
CA GLY A 40 8.31 -30.63 -10.75
C GLY A 40 7.88 -29.39 -11.53
N ASN A 41 6.57 -29.26 -11.77
CA ASN A 41 5.97 -28.13 -12.48
C ASN A 41 5.60 -26.95 -11.58
N THR A 42 5.76 -27.09 -10.25
CA THR A 42 5.42 -26.03 -9.28
C THR A 42 5.99 -24.66 -9.64
N PRO A 43 7.25 -24.54 -10.15
CA PRO A 43 7.75 -23.25 -10.60
C PRO A 43 6.90 -22.55 -11.67
N HIS A 44 6.44 -23.31 -12.66
CA HIS A 44 5.58 -22.78 -13.73
C HIS A 44 4.19 -22.44 -13.21
N ASP A 45 3.63 -23.26 -12.31
CA ASP A 45 2.33 -22.99 -11.70
C ASP A 45 2.35 -21.71 -10.85
N VAL A 46 3.46 -21.46 -10.13
CA VAL A 46 3.70 -20.21 -9.39
C VAL A 46 3.75 -19.00 -10.35
N LEU A 47 4.51 -19.11 -11.44
CA LEU A 47 4.59 -18.06 -12.45
C LEU A 47 3.22 -17.76 -13.08
N ASP A 48 2.44 -18.79 -13.41
CA ASP A 48 1.12 -18.63 -14.01
C ASP A 48 0.10 -18.01 -13.04
N ALA A 49 0.14 -18.37 -11.75
CA ALA A 49 -0.67 -17.71 -10.73
C ALA A 49 -0.34 -16.22 -10.60
N LEU A 50 0.96 -15.87 -10.59
CA LEU A 50 1.42 -14.48 -10.54
C LEU A 50 1.06 -13.69 -11.80
N LYS A 51 1.14 -14.30 -12.98
CA LYS A 51 0.71 -13.66 -14.25
C LYS A 51 -0.79 -13.39 -14.28
N LYS A 52 -1.59 -14.24 -13.63
CA LYS A 52 -3.04 -14.14 -13.64
C LYS A 52 -3.54 -12.99 -12.77
N ASP A 53 -3.30 -13.05 -11.46
CA ASP A 53 -3.89 -12.11 -10.50
C ASP A 53 -2.83 -11.43 -9.60
N GLY A 54 -1.55 -11.77 -9.78
CA GLY A 54 -0.42 -11.15 -9.07
C GLY A 54 -0.35 -11.43 -7.57
N ILE A 55 -1.14 -12.39 -7.09
CA ILE A 55 -1.20 -12.77 -5.68
C ILE A 55 -1.04 -14.29 -5.54
N ILE A 56 -0.21 -14.70 -4.57
CA ILE A 56 -0.04 -16.11 -4.17
C ILE A 56 0.13 -16.19 -2.65
N SER A 57 -0.12 -17.36 -2.09
CA SER A 57 0.19 -17.71 -0.70
C SER A 57 1.17 -18.88 -0.64
N ILE A 58 2.03 -18.87 0.37
CA ILE A 58 2.99 -19.93 0.65
C ILE A 58 2.63 -20.54 2.00
N ASP A 59 2.33 -21.84 2.02
CA ASP A 59 2.04 -22.60 3.24
C ASP A 59 3.22 -23.50 3.65
N ASN A 60 3.07 -24.19 4.78
CA ASN A 60 4.08 -25.09 5.34
C ASN A 60 5.47 -24.48 5.53
N VAL A 61 5.56 -23.15 5.69
CA VAL A 61 6.81 -22.46 6.02
C VAL A 61 7.23 -22.84 7.45
N PRO A 62 8.41 -23.46 7.65
CA PRO A 62 8.84 -23.93 8.96
C PRO A 62 8.80 -22.83 10.03
N SER A 63 8.20 -23.11 11.18
CA SER A 63 8.09 -22.19 12.33
C SER A 63 7.30 -20.89 12.07
N TYR A 64 6.75 -20.65 10.88
CA TYR A 64 6.12 -19.37 10.54
C TYR A 64 4.98 -18.99 11.47
N ALA A 65 4.04 -19.90 11.72
CA ALA A 65 2.87 -19.61 12.56
C ALA A 65 3.26 -19.15 13.98
N GLN A 66 4.30 -19.75 14.57
CA GLN A 66 4.82 -19.34 15.88
C GLN A 66 5.48 -17.97 15.82
N VAL A 67 6.40 -17.77 14.87
CA VAL A 67 7.17 -16.52 14.76
C VAL A 67 6.26 -15.35 14.40
N ARG A 68 5.28 -15.54 13.50
CA ARG A 68 4.25 -14.54 13.17
C ARG A 68 3.46 -14.14 14.41
N ARG A 69 2.96 -15.11 15.19
CA ARG A 69 2.17 -14.82 16.40
C ARG A 69 2.97 -14.00 17.40
N SER A 70 4.19 -14.45 17.72
CA SER A 70 5.07 -13.75 18.66
C SER A 70 5.40 -12.33 18.20
N TYR A 71 5.68 -12.13 16.91
CA TYR A 71 5.97 -10.81 16.38
C TYR A 71 4.74 -9.89 16.42
N LEU A 72 3.60 -10.31 15.88
CA LEU A 72 2.41 -9.45 15.80
C LEU A 72 1.88 -9.06 17.18
N GLU A 73 1.98 -9.94 18.18
CA GLU A 73 1.58 -9.64 19.55
C GLU A 73 2.49 -8.57 20.18
N VAL A 74 3.82 -8.78 20.14
CA VAL A 74 4.80 -7.84 20.71
C VAL A 74 4.78 -6.50 19.98
N ALA A 75 4.67 -6.51 18.64
CA ALA A 75 4.61 -5.30 17.85
C ALA A 75 3.32 -4.49 18.12
N ALA A 76 2.17 -5.16 18.27
CA ALA A 76 0.92 -4.48 18.65
C ALA A 76 1.01 -3.87 20.06
N ALA A 77 1.55 -4.61 21.03
CA ALA A 77 1.76 -4.10 22.38
C ALA A 77 2.73 -2.91 22.41
N CYS A 78 3.79 -2.98 21.60
CA CYS A 78 4.76 -1.91 21.45
C CYS A 78 4.11 -0.66 20.84
N ALA A 79 3.36 -0.78 19.74
CA ALA A 79 2.72 0.37 19.09
C ALA A 79 1.76 1.13 20.04
N VAL A 80 0.96 0.39 20.83
CA VAL A 80 0.07 1.01 21.83
C VAL A 80 0.86 1.71 22.94
N SER A 81 1.91 1.07 23.45
CA SER A 81 2.71 1.63 24.56
C SER A 81 3.57 2.82 24.10
N ALA A 82 4.09 2.75 22.88
CA ALA A 82 4.86 3.79 22.23
C ALA A 82 4.03 5.04 21.93
N GLU A 83 2.72 4.90 21.63
CA GLU A 83 1.84 6.06 21.47
C GLU A 83 1.78 6.89 22.75
N GLU A 84 1.60 6.26 23.91
CA GLU A 84 1.37 6.98 25.17
C GLU A 84 2.56 7.85 25.60
N VAL A 85 3.76 7.39 25.26
CA VAL A 85 5.01 8.14 25.52
C VAL A 85 5.42 8.99 24.32
N ASN A 86 4.60 9.05 23.27
CA ASN A 86 4.85 9.75 22.02
C ASN A 86 6.25 9.44 21.45
N ALA A 87 6.57 8.14 21.33
CA ALA A 87 7.88 7.69 20.91
C ALA A 87 8.21 8.15 19.48
N GLU A 88 9.41 8.70 19.28
CA GLU A 88 9.84 9.31 18.01
C GLU A 88 9.78 8.36 16.81
N PHE A 89 10.03 7.06 17.02
CA PHE A 89 10.00 6.08 15.93
C PHE A 89 8.59 5.73 15.45
N LEU A 90 7.56 6.06 16.23
CA LEU A 90 6.18 5.69 15.93
C LEU A 90 5.52 6.78 15.08
N LEU A 91 5.15 6.43 13.85
CA LEU A 91 4.38 7.33 13.01
C LEU A 91 2.89 7.18 13.32
N HIS A 92 2.17 8.29 13.38
CA HIS A 92 0.73 8.33 13.64
C HIS A 92 -0.01 8.97 12.45
N ASN A 93 -1.16 8.40 12.08
CA ASN A 93 -2.10 9.04 11.16
C ASN A 93 -3.54 8.72 11.53
N THR A 94 -4.48 9.63 11.26
CA THR A 94 -5.92 9.36 11.32
C THR A 94 -6.47 9.31 9.90
N LEU A 95 -7.12 8.20 9.54
CA LEU A 95 -7.63 7.92 8.20
C LEU A 95 -9.03 8.54 8.00
N LYS A 96 -9.51 8.53 6.75
CA LYS A 96 -10.77 9.15 6.33
C LYS A 96 -12.00 8.64 7.10
N ASP A 97 -12.00 7.35 7.43
CA ASP A 97 -13.05 6.69 8.23
C ASP A 97 -12.91 6.93 9.75
N GLY A 98 -11.90 7.70 10.16
CA GLY A 98 -11.55 7.96 11.56
C GLY A 98 -10.67 6.87 12.19
N THR A 99 -10.26 5.84 11.45
CA THR A 99 -9.36 4.80 11.96
C THR A 99 -8.00 5.42 12.25
N LYS A 100 -7.44 5.15 13.43
CA LYS A 100 -6.08 5.60 13.76
C LYS A 100 -5.09 4.53 13.31
N ARG A 101 -4.06 4.92 12.57
CA ARG A 101 -2.98 4.04 12.13
C ARG A 101 -1.68 4.44 12.83
N TYR A 102 -1.10 3.47 13.52
CA TYR A 102 0.24 3.58 14.08
C TYR A 102 1.19 2.73 13.25
N THR A 103 2.34 3.28 12.87
CA THR A 103 3.30 2.61 12.00
C THR A 103 4.69 2.55 12.65
N ILE A 104 5.28 1.36 12.66
CA ILE A 104 6.70 1.15 12.93
C ILE A 104 7.34 0.75 11.61
N SER A 105 8.30 1.53 11.14
CA SER A 105 9.02 1.28 9.89
C SER A 105 10.46 0.92 10.18
N THR A 106 11.00 -0.08 9.48
CA THR A 106 12.40 -0.49 9.62
C THR A 106 12.96 -0.87 8.26
N ALA A 107 14.13 -0.32 7.91
CA ALA A 107 14.86 -0.80 6.74
C ALA A 107 15.49 -2.16 7.09
N SER A 108 15.42 -3.12 6.17
CA SER A 108 15.88 -4.50 6.42
C SER A 108 16.74 -5.02 5.26
N GLY A 109 17.15 -6.29 5.30
CA GLY A 109 18.02 -6.88 4.30
C GLY A 109 19.42 -6.23 4.31
N ARG A 110 19.93 -5.84 3.13
CA ARG A 110 21.24 -5.19 3.00
C ARG A 110 21.30 -3.77 3.55
N ASP A 111 20.16 -3.09 3.61
CA ASP A 111 20.03 -1.74 4.14
C ASP A 111 19.52 -1.73 5.59
N ALA A 112 19.68 -2.86 6.29
CA ALA A 112 19.33 -2.98 7.69
C ALA A 112 19.98 -1.85 8.50
N ASN A 113 19.16 -1.12 9.25
CA ASN A 113 19.59 0.02 10.05
C ASN A 113 19.34 -0.23 11.54
N THR A 114 19.73 0.73 12.39
CA THR A 114 19.57 0.65 13.84
C THR A 114 18.16 0.96 14.35
N ALA A 115 17.15 1.06 13.46
CA ALA A 115 15.79 1.44 13.87
C ALA A 115 15.18 0.40 14.83
N SER A 116 15.41 -0.91 14.60
CA SER A 116 14.93 -1.95 15.52
C SER A 116 15.53 -1.82 16.92
N THR A 117 16.79 -1.40 17.04
CA THR A 117 17.44 -1.11 18.34
C THR A 117 16.78 0.07 19.04
N ARG A 118 16.40 1.12 18.30
CA ARG A 118 15.69 2.29 18.89
C ARG A 118 14.30 1.90 19.37
N THR A 119 13.59 1.08 18.61
CA THR A 119 12.30 0.53 19.05
C THR A 119 12.45 -0.35 20.29
N ASP A 120 13.49 -1.19 20.35
CA ASP A 120 13.75 -2.07 21.51
C ASP A 120 14.04 -1.29 22.80
N ALA A 121 14.69 -0.13 22.70
CA ALA A 121 14.93 0.74 23.86
C ALA A 121 13.63 1.23 24.53
N VAL A 122 12.53 1.34 23.77
CA VAL A 122 11.19 1.69 24.29
C VAL A 122 10.35 0.44 24.58
N CYS A 123 10.55 -0.61 23.79
CA CYS A 123 9.81 -1.87 23.86
C CYS A 123 10.78 -3.06 23.97
N PRO A 124 11.31 -3.37 25.16
CA PRO A 124 12.31 -4.43 25.34
C PRO A 124 11.82 -5.78 24.81
N GLY A 125 12.64 -6.42 23.98
CA GLY A 125 12.34 -7.70 23.33
C GLY A 125 11.75 -7.57 21.93
N TYR A 126 11.38 -6.37 21.49
CA TYR A 126 10.89 -6.12 20.13
C TYR A 126 11.93 -6.53 19.07
N GLN A 127 13.20 -6.16 19.25
CA GLN A 127 14.23 -6.44 18.24
C GLN A 127 14.41 -7.94 18.02
N HIS A 128 14.33 -8.74 19.09
CA HIS A 128 14.50 -10.19 19.00
C HIS A 128 13.41 -10.83 18.12
N VAL A 129 12.13 -10.53 18.39
CA VAL A 129 11.01 -11.08 17.63
C VAL A 129 10.94 -10.51 16.21
N TYR A 130 11.30 -9.24 16.02
CA TYR A 130 11.40 -8.61 14.70
C TYR A 130 12.45 -9.29 13.84
N ASN A 131 13.67 -9.49 14.36
CA ASN A 131 14.74 -10.13 13.59
C ASN A 131 14.37 -11.56 13.20
N ALA A 132 13.82 -12.35 14.12
CA ALA A 132 13.37 -13.71 13.83
C ALA A 132 12.31 -13.74 12.70
N PHE A 133 11.34 -12.84 12.75
CA PHE A 133 10.26 -12.77 11.76
C PHE A 133 10.73 -12.22 10.41
N SER A 134 11.48 -11.12 10.43
CA SER A 134 12.00 -10.46 9.23
C SER A 134 12.96 -11.37 8.45
N SER A 135 13.87 -12.07 9.14
CA SER A 135 14.78 -13.04 8.52
C SER A 135 14.05 -14.26 7.96
N LEU A 136 12.99 -14.73 8.59
CA LEU A 136 12.20 -15.84 8.07
C LEU A 136 11.48 -15.45 6.76
N LEU A 137 10.88 -14.26 6.71
CA LEU A 137 10.27 -13.75 5.48
C LEU A 137 11.30 -13.49 4.37
N GLU A 138 12.54 -13.13 4.72
CA GLU A 138 13.65 -13.03 3.76
C GLU A 138 13.90 -14.37 3.05
N LEU A 139 13.90 -15.48 3.79
CA LEU A 139 14.07 -16.82 3.23
C LEU A 139 12.92 -17.19 2.28
N VAL A 140 11.67 -16.90 2.67
CA VAL A 140 10.50 -17.15 1.82
C VAL A 140 10.61 -16.40 0.50
N VAL A 141 10.94 -15.11 0.57
CA VAL A 141 11.11 -14.25 -0.60
C VAL A 141 12.22 -14.76 -1.53
N LEU A 142 13.35 -15.18 -0.97
CA LEU A 142 14.45 -15.76 -1.75
C LEU A 142 14.07 -17.12 -2.38
N HIS A 143 13.22 -17.90 -1.72
CA HIS A 143 12.74 -19.18 -2.25
C HIS A 143 11.80 -18.96 -3.44
N VAL A 144 10.85 -18.02 -3.34
CA VAL A 144 10.00 -17.62 -4.47
C VAL A 144 10.83 -17.07 -5.63
N ALA A 145 11.83 -16.23 -5.34
CA ALA A 145 12.72 -15.71 -6.38
C ALA A 145 13.51 -16.81 -7.10
N THR A 146 14.00 -17.82 -6.38
CA THR A 146 14.63 -19.00 -6.98
C THR A 146 13.67 -19.85 -7.78
N THR A 147 12.42 -19.94 -7.33
CA THR A 147 11.35 -20.64 -8.04
C THR A 147 11.10 -19.99 -9.40
N LEU A 148 11.02 -18.66 -9.45
CA LEU A 148 10.90 -17.92 -10.71
C LEU A 148 12.11 -18.11 -11.62
N ASP A 149 13.33 -18.16 -11.07
CA ASP A 149 14.56 -18.44 -11.85
C ASP A 149 14.58 -19.84 -12.48
N ALA A 150 13.74 -20.78 -12.02
CA ALA A 150 13.60 -22.12 -12.60
C ALA A 150 12.59 -22.18 -13.76
N THR A 151 12.02 -21.05 -14.18
CA THR A 151 11.05 -20.94 -15.27
C THR A 151 11.64 -20.22 -16.49
N ASP A 152 10.79 -19.85 -17.47
CA ASP A 152 11.15 -18.95 -18.57
C ASP A 152 11.03 -17.46 -18.20
N PHE A 153 10.76 -17.14 -16.93
CA PHE A 153 10.76 -15.78 -16.43
C PHE A 153 12.18 -15.23 -16.38
N THR A 154 12.41 -14.11 -17.07
CA THR A 154 13.70 -13.43 -17.11
C THR A 154 13.50 -11.94 -16.86
N THR A 155 14.48 -11.31 -16.22
CA THR A 155 14.49 -9.86 -16.00
C THR A 155 15.74 -9.22 -16.57
N LYS A 156 15.63 -7.99 -17.05
CA LYS A 156 16.75 -7.15 -17.47
C LYS A 156 16.70 -5.80 -16.75
N ASP A 157 17.88 -5.28 -16.47
CA ASP A 157 18.04 -3.95 -15.89
C ASP A 157 17.84 -2.82 -16.92
N GLY A 158 17.89 -1.56 -16.46
CA GLY A 158 17.81 -0.38 -17.33
C GLY A 158 18.96 -0.23 -18.33
N TYR A 159 20.00 -1.08 -18.27
CA TYR A 159 21.07 -1.19 -19.27
C TYR A 159 20.84 -2.33 -20.27
N GLY A 160 19.77 -3.11 -20.11
CA GLY A 160 19.46 -4.29 -20.91
C GLY A 160 20.24 -5.54 -20.53
N GLN A 161 20.95 -5.55 -19.40
CA GLN A 161 21.66 -6.72 -18.89
C GLN A 161 20.70 -7.66 -18.18
N THR A 162 20.78 -8.96 -18.50
CA THR A 162 19.99 -9.98 -17.81
C THR A 162 20.43 -10.09 -16.35
N ILE A 163 19.46 -10.07 -15.45
CA ILE A 163 19.62 -10.31 -14.02
C ILE A 163 18.65 -11.42 -13.61
N SER A 164 19.12 -12.36 -12.79
CA SER A 164 18.23 -13.38 -12.22
C SER A 164 17.34 -12.74 -11.15
N THR A 165 16.13 -13.27 -11.00
CA THR A 165 15.17 -12.85 -9.98
C THR A 165 15.77 -13.02 -8.59
N ARG A 166 16.46 -14.15 -8.32
CA ARG A 166 17.15 -14.36 -7.04
C ARG A 166 18.17 -13.25 -6.77
N LYS A 167 18.99 -12.88 -7.76
CA LYS A 167 19.98 -11.80 -7.58
C LYS A 167 19.29 -10.46 -7.35
N LEU A 168 18.28 -10.13 -8.16
CA LEU A 168 17.51 -8.89 -8.04
C LEU A 168 16.91 -8.74 -6.64
N VAL A 169 16.32 -9.82 -6.12
CA VAL A 169 15.69 -9.88 -4.81
C VAL A 169 16.70 -9.91 -3.65
N THR A 170 17.84 -10.58 -3.81
CA THR A 170 18.92 -10.60 -2.80
C THR A 170 19.55 -9.23 -2.60
N ASP A 171 19.65 -8.46 -3.68
CA ASP A 171 20.30 -7.15 -3.68
C ASP A 171 19.30 -6.00 -3.43
N ALA A 172 18.01 -6.31 -3.35
CA ALA A 172 16.93 -5.34 -3.19
C ALA A 172 16.98 -4.58 -1.86
N VAL A 173 16.56 -3.32 -1.92
CA VAL A 173 16.21 -2.55 -0.71
C VAL A 173 14.95 -3.15 -0.10
N ARG A 174 14.93 -3.34 1.22
CA ARG A 174 13.75 -3.85 1.94
C ARG A 174 13.20 -2.80 2.90
N LEU A 175 11.89 -2.63 2.86
CA LEU A 175 11.15 -1.81 3.81
C LEU A 175 10.13 -2.67 4.55
N ASP A 176 10.34 -2.82 5.85
CA ASP A 176 9.44 -3.53 6.74
C ASP A 176 8.52 -2.52 7.41
N HIS A 177 7.22 -2.79 7.33
CA HIS A 177 6.18 -1.96 7.92
C HIS A 177 5.29 -2.81 8.81
N PHE A 178 5.22 -2.41 10.08
CA PHE A 178 4.16 -2.83 10.97
C PHE A 178 3.10 -1.73 11.06
N HIS A 179 1.83 -2.12 10.97
CA HIS A 179 0.69 -1.24 11.15
C HIS A 179 -0.22 -1.79 12.24
N ALA A 180 -0.53 -0.94 13.23
CA ALA A 180 -1.65 -1.14 14.14
C ALA A 180 -2.77 -0.16 13.76
N TYR A 181 -3.87 -0.68 13.22
CA TYR A 181 -5.07 0.08 12.95
C TYR A 181 -6.01 -0.03 14.15
N GLN A 182 -6.29 1.09 14.79
CA GLN A 182 -7.26 1.17 15.87
C GLN A 182 -8.60 1.64 15.32
N ALA A 183 -9.61 0.78 15.48
CA ALA A 183 -10.97 1.10 15.08
C ALA A 183 -11.47 2.35 15.82
N THR A 184 -12.21 3.19 15.10
CA THR A 184 -12.91 4.33 15.65
C THR A 184 -13.96 3.88 16.66
N SER A 185 -14.11 4.62 17.76
CA SER A 185 -15.12 4.30 18.77
C SER A 185 -16.54 4.40 18.18
N GLN A 186 -17.50 3.65 18.73
CA GLN A 186 -18.89 3.70 18.24
C GLN A 186 -19.50 5.11 18.33
N SER A 187 -19.12 5.91 19.33
CA SER A 187 -19.59 7.28 19.49
C SER A 187 -19.03 8.23 18.42
N GLU A 188 -17.76 8.08 18.05
CA GLU A 188 -17.13 8.83 16.95
C GLU A 188 -17.69 8.41 15.59
N ARG A 189 -17.91 7.11 15.36
CA ARG A 189 -18.58 6.61 14.14
C ARG A 189 -19.98 7.19 13.95
N ARG A 190 -20.78 7.25 15.03
CA ARG A 190 -22.12 7.87 14.99
C ARG A 190 -22.06 9.36 14.65
N ARG A 191 -21.06 10.09 15.14
CA ARG A 191 -20.85 11.51 14.80
C ARG A 191 -20.43 11.71 13.35
N LEU A 192 -19.51 10.88 12.84
CA LEU A 192 -19.05 10.92 11.45
C LEU A 192 -20.17 10.53 10.47
N SER A 193 -21.02 9.57 10.84
CA SER A 193 -22.18 9.16 10.03
C SER A 193 -23.26 10.25 9.93
N THR A 194 -23.45 11.07 10.97
CA THR A 194 -24.41 12.19 10.92
C THR A 194 -23.98 13.34 10.00
N THR A 195 -22.68 13.49 9.73
CA THR A 195 -22.15 14.51 8.81
C THR A 195 -22.11 14.07 7.35
N SER A 196 -22.12 12.76 7.08
CA SER A 196 -22.02 12.19 5.71
C SER A 196 -23.37 11.75 5.10
N ALA A 197 -24.50 12.20 5.67
CA ALA A 197 -25.84 11.80 5.24
C ALA A 197 -26.26 12.27 3.83
N THR A 198 -25.37 12.90 3.05
CA THR A 198 -25.63 13.44 1.71
C THR A 198 -24.94 12.71 0.55
N SER A 199 -24.13 11.67 0.76
CA SER A 199 -23.53 10.89 -0.33
C SER A 199 -23.86 9.40 -0.22
N SER A 200 -24.84 8.97 -1.00
CA SER A 200 -25.26 7.57 -1.17
C SER A 200 -24.46 6.83 -2.25
N SER A 201 -23.18 7.14 -2.43
CA SER A 201 -22.28 6.33 -3.27
C SER A 201 -21.88 5.06 -2.52
N LYS A 202 -22.28 3.92 -3.07
CA LYS A 202 -21.99 2.55 -2.57
C LYS A 202 -20.49 2.16 -2.62
N ASP A 203 -19.59 3.12 -2.83
CA ASP A 203 -18.16 2.92 -3.13
C ASP A 203 -17.20 3.41 -2.02
N ASP A 204 -17.70 3.98 -0.91
CA ASP A 204 -16.92 4.86 -0.01
C ASP A 204 -16.57 4.31 1.39
N ASP A 205 -16.66 3.01 1.67
CA ASP A 205 -16.40 2.45 3.03
C ASP A 205 -15.03 1.75 3.18
N TYR A 206 -13.98 2.34 2.60
CA TYR A 206 -12.60 1.84 2.76
C TYR A 206 -11.85 2.63 3.85
N THR A 207 -11.13 1.89 4.71
CA THR A 207 -10.17 2.45 5.66
C THR A 207 -8.91 2.92 4.94
N VAL A 208 -8.43 2.11 4.00
CA VAL A 208 -7.40 2.48 3.02
C VAL A 208 -8.00 2.25 1.64
N GLU A 209 -8.07 3.31 0.84
CA GLU A 209 -8.66 3.29 -0.49
C GLU A 209 -7.91 2.34 -1.45
N LEU A 210 -8.55 1.99 -2.57
CA LEU A 210 -7.94 1.14 -3.59
C LEU A 210 -6.64 1.75 -4.12
N HIS A 211 -5.54 1.03 -4.00
CA HIS A 211 -4.21 1.42 -4.45
C HIS A 211 -3.39 0.20 -4.89
N GLU A 212 -2.26 0.46 -5.54
CA GLU A 212 -1.22 -0.54 -5.81
C GLU A 212 0.05 -0.11 -5.08
N ASP A 213 0.80 -1.09 -4.57
CA ASP A 213 2.08 -0.82 -3.92
C ASP A 213 3.15 -0.49 -4.94
N ASN A 214 4.06 0.43 -4.59
CA ASN A 214 5.12 0.88 -5.50
C ASN A 214 6.31 -0.08 -5.59
N GLY A 215 6.46 -1.04 -4.68
CA GLY A 215 7.55 -2.03 -4.72
C GLY A 215 7.47 -2.99 -5.91
N MET A 216 8.50 -3.81 -6.10
CA MET A 216 8.38 -4.95 -7.02
C MET A 216 7.30 -5.91 -6.51
N PHE A 217 7.31 -6.19 -5.21
CA PHE A 217 6.25 -6.94 -4.53
C PHE A 217 6.30 -6.66 -3.03
N ILE A 218 5.25 -7.08 -2.34
CA ILE A 218 5.17 -7.12 -0.89
C ILE A 218 4.88 -8.54 -0.44
N VAL A 219 5.59 -9.01 0.58
CA VAL A 219 5.18 -10.20 1.34
C VAL A 219 4.62 -9.76 2.67
N PHE A 220 3.51 -10.34 3.09
CA PHE A 220 2.85 -9.93 4.31
C PHE A 220 2.25 -11.10 5.08
N ALA A 221 2.06 -10.86 6.36
CA ALA A 221 1.31 -11.77 7.21
C ALA A 221 -0.18 -11.47 7.13
N THR A 222 -0.99 -12.54 7.18
CA THR A 222 -2.39 -12.44 7.57
C THR A 222 -2.48 -11.60 8.84
N PRO A 223 -3.38 -10.60 8.93
CA PRO A 223 -3.47 -9.74 10.10
C PRO A 223 -3.92 -10.52 11.34
N ALA A 224 -3.65 -9.97 12.52
CA ALA A 224 -4.18 -10.44 13.80
C ALA A 224 -5.04 -9.34 14.43
N PHE A 225 -6.11 -9.72 15.11
CA PHE A 225 -7.00 -8.76 15.78
C PHE A 225 -6.89 -8.90 17.29
N TYR A 226 -6.89 -7.75 17.97
CA TYR A 226 -6.77 -7.69 19.42
C TYR A 226 -7.81 -6.75 20.02
N LYS A 227 -8.45 -7.19 21.10
CA LYS A 227 -9.12 -6.28 22.04
C LYS A 227 -8.13 -5.84 23.08
N VAL A 228 -7.93 -4.54 23.17
CA VAL A 228 -7.07 -3.91 24.17
C VAL A 228 -7.95 -3.30 25.24
N SER A 229 -7.79 -3.79 26.46
CA SER A 229 -8.43 -3.23 27.65
C SER A 229 -7.37 -2.58 28.53
N ASN A 230 -7.73 -1.44 29.15
CA ASN A 230 -6.87 -0.77 30.12
C ASN A 230 -7.63 -0.68 31.45
N ASN A 231 -7.11 -1.32 32.50
CA ASN A 231 -7.68 -1.26 33.85
C ASN A 231 -6.95 -0.27 34.76
N GLY A 232 -6.21 0.68 34.18
CA GLY A 232 -5.45 1.72 34.89
C GLY A 232 -3.98 1.34 35.10
N THR A 233 -3.70 0.12 35.56
CA THR A 233 -2.32 -0.33 35.87
C THR A 233 -1.79 -1.40 34.92
N ARG A 234 -2.65 -2.08 34.15
CA ARG A 234 -2.26 -3.16 33.23
C ARG A 234 -3.10 -3.12 31.97
N ARG A 235 -2.43 -3.27 30.82
CA ARG A 235 -3.09 -3.57 29.55
C ARG A 235 -3.22 -5.06 29.37
N THR A 236 -4.36 -5.48 28.86
CA THR A 236 -4.56 -6.85 28.39
C THR A 236 -4.83 -6.83 26.90
N PHE A 237 -4.17 -7.74 26.18
CA PHE A 237 -4.38 -7.99 24.76
C PHE A 237 -5.07 -9.34 24.65
N GLU A 238 -6.31 -9.32 24.19
CA GLU A 238 -7.09 -10.52 23.92
C GLU A 238 -7.15 -10.71 22.41
N THR A 239 -6.59 -11.81 21.90
CA THR A 239 -6.73 -12.18 20.49
C THR A 239 -8.19 -12.50 20.20
N VAL A 240 -8.71 -11.93 19.11
CA VAL A 240 -10.07 -12.14 18.66
C VAL A 240 -10.11 -12.42 17.17
N SER A 241 -11.16 -13.09 16.71
CA SER A 241 -11.44 -13.26 15.29
C SER A 241 -12.19 -12.02 14.77
N ALA A 242 -11.90 -11.63 13.53
CA ALA A 242 -12.78 -10.73 12.80
C ALA A 242 -14.07 -11.47 12.43
N SER A 243 -15.19 -10.76 12.31
CA SER A 243 -16.51 -11.35 12.04
C SER A 243 -16.52 -12.19 10.76
N GLY A 244 -16.62 -13.51 10.90
CA GLY A 244 -16.68 -14.49 9.80
C GLY A 244 -16.71 -15.91 10.38
N GLU A 245 -17.31 -16.87 9.66
CA GLU A 245 -17.44 -18.26 10.14
C GLU A 245 -16.11 -19.04 10.14
N ASP A 246 -15.04 -18.52 9.52
CA ASP A 246 -13.83 -19.28 9.17
C ASP A 246 -12.49 -18.51 9.33
N ASP A 247 -12.42 -17.46 10.18
CA ASP A 247 -11.22 -16.60 10.35
C ASP A 247 -10.68 -15.95 9.06
N SER A 248 -11.41 -16.04 7.93
CA SER A 248 -10.96 -15.52 6.62
C SER A 248 -11.12 -14.02 6.44
N GLU A 249 -11.76 -13.33 7.38
CA GLU A 249 -12.05 -11.90 7.28
C GLU A 249 -10.82 -11.07 7.67
N SER A 250 -9.95 -10.80 6.70
CA SER A 250 -8.72 -10.02 6.90
C SER A 250 -8.92 -8.50 6.73
N GLY A 251 -10.09 -8.10 6.22
CA GLY A 251 -10.36 -6.73 5.76
C GLY A 251 -9.68 -6.35 4.44
N LEU A 252 -8.89 -7.26 3.84
CA LEU A 252 -8.27 -7.03 2.53
C LEU A 252 -9.30 -7.24 1.42
N ILE A 253 -9.34 -6.31 0.48
CA ILE A 253 -10.12 -6.42 -0.75
C ILE A 253 -9.16 -6.22 -1.90
N ILE A 254 -9.17 -7.12 -2.87
CA ILE A 254 -8.36 -6.99 -4.08
C ILE A 254 -9.27 -6.84 -5.29
N GLN A 255 -8.71 -6.34 -6.38
CA GLN A 255 -9.32 -6.39 -7.68
C GLN A 255 -8.57 -7.39 -8.55
N THR A 256 -9.25 -8.45 -8.99
CA THR A 256 -8.71 -9.47 -9.90
C THR A 256 -8.48 -8.91 -11.30
N HIS A 257 -7.79 -9.67 -12.14
CA HIS A 257 -7.44 -9.23 -13.50
C HIS A 257 -8.66 -8.86 -14.37
N ASP A 258 -9.81 -9.49 -14.12
CA ASP A 258 -11.08 -9.26 -14.81
C ASP A 258 -11.84 -8.02 -14.27
N GLY A 259 -11.27 -7.33 -13.28
CA GLY A 259 -11.85 -6.14 -12.67
C GLY A 259 -12.82 -6.43 -11.52
N GLN A 260 -13.05 -7.69 -11.16
CA GLN A 260 -13.92 -8.03 -10.04
C GLN A 260 -13.27 -7.68 -8.70
N ARG A 261 -14.03 -7.07 -7.78
CA ARG A 261 -13.59 -6.89 -6.40
C ARG A 261 -13.90 -8.14 -5.60
N VAL A 262 -12.89 -8.70 -4.96
CA VAL A 262 -12.99 -9.95 -4.19
C VAL A 262 -12.25 -9.81 -2.86
N ARG A 263 -12.56 -10.70 -1.93
CA ARG A 263 -11.94 -10.76 -0.60
C ARG A 263 -11.02 -11.98 -0.52
N PRO A 264 -9.70 -11.81 -0.49
CA PRO A 264 -8.79 -12.93 -0.31
C PRO A 264 -9.03 -13.66 1.01
N VAL A 265 -9.14 -14.99 0.95
CA VAL A 265 -9.15 -15.87 2.11
C VAL A 265 -7.70 -16.06 2.55
N LEU A 266 -7.31 -15.41 3.64
CA LEU A 266 -5.92 -15.41 4.14
C LEU A 266 -5.82 -16.22 5.43
N LYS A 267 -4.93 -17.21 5.49
CA LYS A 267 -4.79 -18.08 6.66
C LYS A 267 -3.63 -17.63 7.58
N PRO A 268 -3.77 -17.74 8.91
CA PRO A 268 -2.74 -17.33 9.87
C PRO A 268 -1.37 -18.02 9.75
N ASP A 269 -1.29 -19.17 9.09
CA ASP A 269 -0.11 -20.01 8.89
C ASP A 269 0.51 -19.86 7.48
N GLN A 270 0.01 -18.94 6.68
CA GLN A 270 0.48 -18.66 5.32
C GLN A 270 1.19 -17.31 5.21
N VAL A 271 2.21 -17.24 4.37
CA VAL A 271 2.82 -15.98 3.89
C VAL A 271 2.16 -15.61 2.57
N THR A 272 1.64 -14.40 2.43
CA THR A 272 1.04 -13.95 1.17
C THR A 272 1.97 -12.99 0.45
N LEU A 273 2.11 -13.15 -0.86
CA LEU A 273 2.86 -12.25 -1.74
C LEU A 273 1.89 -11.57 -2.70
N MET A 274 2.00 -10.25 -2.81
CA MET A 274 1.33 -9.45 -3.84
C MET A 274 2.36 -8.70 -4.67
N LEU A 275 2.22 -8.76 -5.98
CA LEU A 275 3.01 -7.95 -6.90
C LEU A 275 2.66 -6.47 -6.78
N GLY A 276 3.69 -5.62 -6.88
CA GLY A 276 3.55 -4.17 -6.94
C GLY A 276 3.90 -3.62 -8.31
N THR A 277 3.72 -2.32 -8.49
CA THR A 277 3.94 -1.64 -9.77
C THR A 277 5.41 -1.63 -10.19
N GLY A 278 6.34 -1.76 -9.24
CA GLY A 278 7.76 -1.71 -9.46
C GLY A 278 8.27 -2.73 -10.49
N TYR A 279 7.70 -3.94 -10.55
CA TYR A 279 8.09 -4.94 -11.55
C TYR A 279 7.86 -4.44 -12.99
N ASN A 280 6.79 -3.69 -13.23
CA ASN A 280 6.42 -3.19 -14.56
C ASN A 280 7.02 -1.81 -14.89
N LEU A 281 7.57 -1.13 -13.88
CA LEU A 281 8.12 0.23 -14.02
C LEU A 281 9.65 0.23 -14.02
N TRP A 282 10.28 -0.67 -13.27
CA TRP A 282 11.70 -0.57 -12.94
C TRP A 282 12.57 -1.59 -13.67
N VAL A 283 12.02 -2.75 -14.02
CA VAL A 283 12.74 -3.82 -14.73
C VAL A 283 12.02 -4.20 -16.01
N GLN A 284 12.76 -4.71 -16.99
CA GLN A 284 12.17 -5.34 -18.16
C GLN A 284 12.02 -6.84 -17.90
N ALA A 285 10.79 -7.31 -17.70
CA ALA A 285 10.48 -8.73 -17.50
C ALA A 285 10.04 -9.40 -18.81
N SER A 286 10.29 -10.71 -18.97
CA SER A 286 9.80 -11.48 -20.12
C SER A 286 8.29 -11.71 -20.11
N HIS A 287 7.68 -11.69 -18.92
CA HIS A 287 6.23 -11.81 -18.73
C HIS A 287 5.70 -10.57 -18.01
N GLN A 288 4.47 -10.18 -18.34
CA GLN A 288 3.78 -9.13 -17.63
C GLN A 288 3.26 -9.68 -16.29
N LEU A 289 3.61 -9.00 -15.21
CA LEU A 289 3.28 -9.38 -13.85
C LEU A 289 2.36 -8.29 -13.26
N PRO A 290 1.02 -8.47 -13.24
CA PRO A 290 0.10 -7.41 -12.85
C PRO A 290 0.28 -7.02 -11.39
N ALA A 291 0.33 -5.71 -11.12
CA ALA A 291 0.29 -5.23 -9.75
C ALA A 291 -1.09 -5.47 -9.14
N VAL A 292 -1.14 -5.83 -7.85
CA VAL A 292 -2.39 -6.13 -7.18
C VAL A 292 -3.02 -4.84 -6.67
N MET A 293 -4.09 -4.41 -7.32
CA MET A 293 -4.94 -3.31 -6.84
C MET A 293 -5.71 -3.78 -5.62
N HIS A 294 -5.55 -3.11 -4.48
CA HIS A 294 -6.13 -3.54 -3.23
C HIS A 294 -6.52 -2.39 -2.32
N ALA A 295 -7.48 -2.65 -1.44
CA ALA A 295 -7.98 -1.76 -0.41
C ALA A 295 -8.04 -2.50 0.92
N VAL A 296 -8.10 -1.73 2.01
CA VAL A 296 -8.33 -2.27 3.34
C VAL A 296 -9.60 -1.66 3.91
N ARG A 297 -10.47 -2.50 4.44
CA ARG A 297 -11.59 -2.12 5.28
C ARG A 297 -11.34 -2.68 6.67
N MET A 298 -11.45 -1.85 7.70
CA MET A 298 -11.38 -2.32 9.07
C MET A 298 -12.61 -3.20 9.36
N PRO A 299 -12.44 -4.51 9.64
CA PRO A 299 -13.57 -5.38 9.94
C PRO A 299 -14.31 -4.97 11.20
N GLU A 300 -15.60 -5.30 11.26
CA GLU A 300 -16.37 -5.14 12.49
C GLU A 300 -15.98 -6.25 13.47
N VAL A 301 -15.55 -5.84 14.66
CA VAL A 301 -15.27 -6.71 15.79
C VAL A 301 -16.14 -6.23 16.94
N GLU A 302 -16.96 -7.12 17.49
CA GLU A 302 -17.80 -6.79 18.65
C GLU A 302 -16.92 -6.34 19.82
N SER A 303 -17.12 -5.12 20.32
CA SER A 303 -16.37 -4.60 21.45
C SER A 303 -17.24 -3.78 22.38
N THR A 304 -16.85 -3.69 23.66
CA THR A 304 -17.50 -2.78 24.61
C THR A 304 -16.98 -1.35 24.46
N SER A 305 -17.66 -0.38 25.07
CA SER A 305 -17.24 1.03 25.05
C SER A 305 -15.88 1.30 25.70
N THR A 306 -15.37 0.38 26.51
CA THR A 306 -14.07 0.48 27.21
C THR A 306 -12.94 -0.25 26.49
N GLN A 307 -13.25 -0.99 25.42
CA GLN A 307 -12.28 -1.77 24.65
C GLN A 307 -11.88 -1.06 23.36
N ARG A 308 -10.58 -1.10 23.04
CA ARG A 308 -10.06 -0.68 21.74
C ARG A 308 -9.85 -1.92 20.89
N VAL A 309 -10.33 -1.91 19.65
CA VAL A 309 -10.05 -2.98 18.68
C VAL A 309 -8.85 -2.57 17.84
N LEU A 310 -7.86 -3.45 17.76
CA LEU A 310 -6.68 -3.29 16.91
C LEU A 310 -6.65 -4.37 15.82
N ARG A 311 -6.31 -3.96 14.60
CA ARG A 311 -5.83 -4.84 13.53
C ARG A 311 -4.33 -4.64 13.39
N ALA A 312 -3.56 -5.65 13.75
CA ALA A 312 -2.12 -5.69 13.61
C ALA A 312 -1.73 -6.38 12.30
N TRP A 313 -0.93 -5.71 11.49
CA TRP A 313 -0.50 -6.21 10.19
C TRP A 313 0.97 -5.90 9.96
N PHE A 314 1.66 -6.79 9.25
CA PHE A 314 3.03 -6.59 8.83
C PHE A 314 3.18 -6.88 7.34
N GLY A 315 3.92 -6.00 6.65
CA GLY A 315 4.37 -6.21 5.28
C GLY A 315 5.85 -5.88 5.11
N LYS A 316 6.54 -6.69 4.32
CA LYS A 316 7.91 -6.49 3.84
C LYS A 316 7.85 -6.19 2.35
N MET A 317 8.09 -4.93 2.01
CA MET A 317 8.17 -4.47 0.64
C MET A 317 9.57 -4.74 0.09
N THR A 318 9.64 -5.37 -1.08
CA THR A 318 10.88 -5.54 -1.83
C THR A 318 10.93 -4.52 -2.97
N LEU A 319 11.93 -3.65 -2.91
CA LEU A 319 12.15 -2.59 -3.88
C LEU A 319 13.26 -2.99 -4.87
N LEU A 320 13.65 -2.09 -5.77
CA LEU A 320 14.81 -2.32 -6.64
C LEU A 320 16.12 -2.18 -5.84
N PRO A 321 17.21 -2.89 -6.21
CA PRO A 321 18.52 -2.60 -5.62
C PRO A 321 18.93 -1.14 -5.85
N SER A 322 19.54 -0.51 -4.85
CA SER A 322 19.92 0.92 -4.85
C SER A 322 20.72 1.33 -6.09
N TYR A 323 21.66 0.50 -6.53
CA TYR A 323 22.56 0.76 -7.66
C TYR A 323 21.94 0.44 -9.03
N HIS A 324 20.72 -0.09 -9.05
CA HIS A 324 20.11 -0.60 -10.28
C HIS A 324 19.42 0.54 -11.02
N ARG A 325 19.72 0.67 -12.32
CA ARG A 325 19.10 1.65 -13.19
C ARG A 325 17.67 1.27 -13.53
N MET A 326 16.72 2.15 -13.25
CA MET A 326 15.31 1.90 -13.56
C MET A 326 15.07 1.89 -15.08
N LEU A 327 14.19 1.01 -15.56
CA LEU A 327 13.89 0.88 -17.00
C LEU A 327 13.36 2.18 -17.62
N LYS A 328 12.39 2.83 -16.95
CA LYS A 328 11.69 4.02 -17.47
C LYS A 328 12.28 5.35 -16.99
N ALA A 329 13.30 5.32 -16.13
CA ALA A 329 13.97 6.51 -15.63
C ALA A 329 15.47 6.38 -15.88
N SER A 330 16.09 7.39 -16.50
CA SER A 330 17.54 7.40 -16.73
C SER A 330 18.34 7.70 -15.44
N MET A 331 17.95 7.09 -14.32
CA MET A 331 18.56 7.22 -13.01
C MET A 331 18.55 5.88 -12.26
N ASP A 332 19.45 5.76 -11.31
CA ASP A 332 19.51 4.62 -10.39
C ASP A 332 18.44 4.76 -9.31
N PHE A 333 18.06 3.64 -8.70
CA PHE A 333 16.97 3.59 -7.74
C PHE A 333 17.23 4.43 -6.48
N ASP A 334 18.48 4.51 -6.02
CA ASP A 334 18.87 5.34 -4.88
C ASP A 334 18.60 6.84 -5.12
N MET A 335 18.89 7.32 -6.33
CA MET A 335 18.63 8.67 -6.76
C MET A 335 17.13 8.93 -6.81
N HIS A 336 16.35 7.99 -7.35
CA HIS A 336 14.90 8.06 -7.35
C HIS A 336 14.33 8.13 -5.93
N ALA A 337 14.80 7.27 -5.03
CA ALA A 337 14.38 7.24 -3.63
C ALA A 337 14.73 8.54 -2.89
N ASN A 338 15.95 9.06 -3.08
CA ASN A 338 16.40 10.30 -2.46
C ASN A 338 15.60 11.52 -2.96
N VAL A 339 15.36 11.63 -4.27
CA VAL A 339 14.54 12.72 -4.84
C VAL A 339 13.11 12.64 -4.32
N THR A 340 12.54 11.44 -4.24
CA THR A 340 11.19 11.22 -3.69
C THR A 340 11.13 11.59 -2.20
N ALA A 341 12.11 11.21 -1.40
CA ALA A 341 12.18 11.56 0.01
C ALA A 341 12.28 13.08 0.23
N GLN A 342 13.14 13.76 -0.53
CA GLN A 342 13.28 15.22 -0.50
C GLN A 342 11.98 15.92 -0.90
N TYR A 343 11.28 15.39 -1.92
CA TYR A 343 9.98 15.92 -2.32
C TYR A 343 8.97 15.86 -1.17
N VAL A 344 8.82 14.69 -0.54
CA VAL A 344 7.91 14.49 0.60
C VAL A 344 8.28 15.41 1.77
N GLN A 345 9.57 15.55 2.07
CA GLN A 345 10.06 16.42 3.16
C GLN A 345 9.89 17.91 2.89
N SER A 346 9.80 18.32 1.61
CA SER A 346 9.63 19.73 1.23
C SER A 346 8.23 20.31 1.53
N GLY A 347 7.33 19.52 2.14
CA GLY A 347 6.07 20.03 2.67
C GLY A 347 5.02 20.35 1.61
N HIS A 348 5.10 19.75 0.41
CA HIS A 348 3.98 19.77 -0.52
C HIS A 348 2.86 18.89 0.07
N GLN A 349 1.96 19.52 0.83
CA GLN A 349 0.89 18.92 1.63
C GLN A 349 -0.24 18.29 0.80
N SER A 350 0.06 17.60 -0.31
CA SER A 350 -0.91 16.66 -0.85
C SER A 350 -0.88 15.43 0.05
N ASN A 351 -1.94 15.22 0.83
CA ASN A 351 -2.28 14.02 1.59
C ASN A 351 -1.35 12.83 1.32
N HIS A 352 -0.53 12.48 2.32
CA HIS A 352 0.54 11.47 2.30
C HIS A 352 0.08 10.01 2.01
N HIS A 353 -1.09 9.83 1.42
CA HIS A 353 -1.79 8.57 1.21
C HIS A 353 -1.62 8.00 -0.21
N VAL A 354 -0.97 8.72 -1.14
CA VAL A 354 -1.10 8.44 -2.59
C VAL A 354 0.24 8.24 -3.30
N VAL A 355 1.25 7.71 -2.60
CA VAL A 355 2.46 7.20 -3.27
C VAL A 355 2.14 5.78 -3.76
N GLY A 356 1.36 5.71 -4.84
CA GLY A 356 0.85 4.48 -5.46
C GLY A 356 -0.28 4.78 -6.44
N CYS A 357 0.06 5.24 -7.66
CA CYS A 357 -0.94 5.52 -8.70
C CYS A 357 -0.81 4.50 -9.84
N ALA A 358 -1.88 3.73 -10.05
CA ALA A 358 -1.97 2.70 -11.07
C ALA A 358 -2.00 3.25 -12.51
N PRO A 359 -1.53 2.50 -13.52
CA PRO A 359 -1.87 2.73 -14.91
C PRO A 359 -3.38 2.48 -15.13
N GLY A 360 -4.12 3.51 -15.57
CA GLY A 360 -5.54 3.37 -15.96
C GLY A 360 -6.58 3.82 -14.92
N ARG A 361 -6.19 4.42 -13.79
CA ARG A 361 -7.14 5.11 -12.88
C ARG A 361 -6.81 6.58 -12.67
N ARG A 362 -7.88 7.35 -12.49
CA ARG A 362 -7.93 8.81 -12.40
C ARG A 362 -7.60 9.27 -10.99
N LEU A 363 -6.57 10.10 -10.85
CA LEU A 363 -6.46 11.00 -9.73
C LEU A 363 -7.49 12.11 -9.91
N VAL A 364 -8.48 12.19 -9.02
CA VAL A 364 -9.20 13.45 -8.82
C VAL A 364 -8.18 14.38 -8.20
N GLY A 365 -7.68 15.34 -8.97
CA GLY A 365 -6.78 16.35 -8.44
C GLY A 365 -7.45 16.98 -7.21
N SER A 366 -6.69 17.14 -6.12
CA SER A 366 -7.06 18.14 -5.13
C SER A 366 -7.25 19.44 -5.90
N VAL A 367 -8.47 19.94 -5.95
CA VAL A 367 -8.89 21.04 -6.83
C VAL A 367 -8.27 22.39 -6.41
N ASP A 368 -7.31 22.39 -5.48
CA ASP A 368 -6.97 23.59 -4.73
C ASP A 368 -5.56 24.16 -4.97
N ASN A 369 -4.71 23.54 -5.81
CA ASN A 369 -3.38 24.08 -6.08
C ASN A 369 -3.22 24.52 -7.54
N VAL A 370 -3.72 25.72 -7.84
CA VAL A 370 -3.38 26.48 -9.05
C VAL A 370 -1.88 26.72 -9.07
N CYS A 371 -1.24 26.48 -10.22
CA CYS A 371 0.19 26.73 -10.42
C CYS A 371 0.42 27.64 -11.64
N THR A 372 1.63 28.17 -11.78
CA THR A 372 2.00 28.98 -12.95
C THR A 372 2.80 28.14 -13.93
N TYR A 373 2.17 27.78 -15.05
CA TYR A 373 2.82 27.05 -16.13
C TYR A 373 3.87 27.93 -16.84
N ARG A 374 4.96 27.30 -17.28
CA ARG A 374 6.07 27.91 -18.01
C ARG A 374 6.25 27.15 -19.32
N SER A 375 6.05 27.80 -20.45
CA SER A 375 6.45 27.17 -21.72
C SER A 375 7.97 27.26 -21.87
N CYS A 376 8.63 26.14 -22.10
CA CYS A 376 10.08 26.02 -22.04
C CYS A 376 10.63 25.24 -23.23
N LYS A 377 11.72 25.75 -23.81
CA LYS A 377 12.45 25.11 -24.93
C LYS A 377 13.92 24.88 -24.59
N PRO A 378 14.61 23.92 -25.22
CA PRO A 378 16.05 23.74 -25.02
C PRO A 378 16.83 25.02 -25.32
N LYS A 379 17.87 25.32 -24.52
CA LYS A 379 18.75 26.48 -24.76
C LYS A 379 19.67 26.31 -25.98
N ARG A 380 19.89 25.08 -26.44
CA ARG A 380 20.69 24.75 -27.62
C ARG A 380 19.87 23.85 -28.53
N ASP A 381 19.77 24.23 -29.80
CA ASP A 381 19.09 23.42 -30.81
C ASP A 381 19.76 22.05 -30.92
N GLY A 382 18.97 20.98 -30.80
CA GLY A 382 19.42 19.58 -30.91
C GLY A 382 19.96 18.92 -29.63
N HIS A 383 19.97 19.60 -28.47
CA HIS A 383 20.27 18.99 -27.17
C HIS A 383 19.07 19.09 -26.24
N GLU A 384 17.99 18.39 -26.59
CA GLU A 384 16.83 18.26 -25.73
C GLU A 384 17.21 17.45 -24.47
N PRO A 385 16.79 17.88 -23.26
CA PRO A 385 16.97 17.05 -22.07
C PRO A 385 16.21 15.72 -22.22
N TRP A 386 16.56 14.73 -21.40
CA TRP A 386 15.92 13.40 -21.37
C TRP A 386 14.41 13.43 -21.04
N ILE A 387 13.91 14.60 -20.66
CA ILE A 387 12.53 14.97 -20.39
C ILE A 387 12.29 16.34 -21.04
N SER A 388 11.13 16.57 -21.63
CA SER A 388 10.85 17.82 -22.36
C SER A 388 11.13 19.03 -21.47
N CYS A 389 11.58 20.14 -22.05
CA CYS A 389 11.84 21.35 -21.27
C CYS A 389 10.58 21.85 -20.54
N ASP A 390 9.40 21.68 -21.14
CA ASP A 390 8.12 21.95 -20.50
C ASP A 390 7.95 21.11 -19.23
N THR A 391 8.21 19.81 -19.27
CA THR A 391 8.07 18.95 -18.10
C THR A 391 9.17 19.20 -17.06
N LEU A 392 10.42 19.43 -17.49
CA LEU A 392 11.57 19.68 -16.61
C LEU A 392 11.40 20.96 -15.78
N CYS A 393 10.85 22.01 -16.39
CA CYS A 393 10.79 23.34 -15.81
C CYS A 393 9.48 23.67 -15.11
N ASN A 394 8.45 22.85 -15.34
CA ASN A 394 7.19 22.90 -14.62
C ASN A 394 7.10 21.87 -13.50
N HIS A 395 8.11 21.00 -13.36
CA HIS A 395 8.27 20.24 -12.14
C HIS A 395 8.45 21.23 -10.95
N GLY A 396 7.97 20.86 -9.76
CA GLY A 396 8.18 21.62 -8.53
C GLY A 396 9.68 21.91 -8.30
N ALA A 397 10.00 22.74 -7.29
CA ALA A 397 11.31 23.39 -7.09
C ALA A 397 12.59 22.52 -7.24
N LEU A 398 12.46 21.19 -7.15
CA LEU A 398 13.50 20.17 -7.25
C LEU A 398 14.32 20.16 -8.56
N LEU A 399 13.73 20.48 -9.71
CA LEU A 399 14.46 20.45 -11.01
C LEU A 399 14.86 21.85 -11.51
N SER A 400 14.69 22.87 -10.67
CA SER A 400 14.95 24.28 -11.01
C SER A 400 16.39 24.55 -11.50
N MET A 401 17.38 23.84 -10.94
CA MET A 401 18.78 23.98 -11.33
C MET A 401 19.04 23.42 -12.74
N MET A 402 18.48 22.26 -13.08
CA MET A 402 18.59 21.67 -14.42
C MET A 402 17.76 22.43 -15.45
N CYS A 403 16.58 22.91 -15.07
CA CYS A 403 15.78 23.81 -15.88
C CYS A 403 16.58 25.06 -16.28
N ASN A 404 17.15 25.78 -15.30
CA ASN A 404 17.96 26.97 -15.56
C ASN A 404 19.21 26.67 -16.39
N ALA A 405 19.80 25.49 -16.25
CA ALA A 405 20.99 25.10 -17.01
C ALA A 405 20.68 24.72 -18.48
N LYS A 406 19.53 24.07 -18.74
CA LYS A 406 19.26 23.41 -20.03
C LYS A 406 18.11 24.01 -20.85
N CYS A 407 17.20 24.74 -20.21
CA CYS A 407 15.96 25.19 -20.82
C CYS A 407 15.78 26.71 -20.69
N LYS A 408 15.13 27.32 -21.69
CA LYS A 408 14.71 28.72 -21.70
C LYS A 408 13.18 28.74 -21.60
N CYS A 409 12.67 29.45 -20.60
CA CYS A 409 11.25 29.45 -20.26
C CYS A 409 10.61 30.84 -20.38
N THR A 410 9.32 30.84 -20.67
CA THR A 410 8.43 32.00 -20.59
C THR A 410 7.22 31.61 -19.74
N SER A 411 6.88 32.43 -18.75
CA SER A 411 5.67 32.23 -17.94
C SER A 411 4.42 32.39 -18.81
N ASP A 412 3.50 31.44 -18.71
CA ASP A 412 2.18 31.48 -19.33
C ASP A 412 1.15 31.95 -18.29
N SER A 413 0.20 32.79 -18.71
CA SER A 413 -0.90 33.28 -17.87
C SER A 413 -2.13 32.37 -17.90
N SER A 414 -2.06 31.25 -18.62
CA SER A 414 -3.15 30.27 -18.74
C SER A 414 -3.39 29.53 -17.42
N HIS A 415 -4.63 29.10 -17.20
CA HIS A 415 -4.96 28.23 -16.06
C HIS A 415 -4.13 26.93 -16.12
N ALA A 416 -3.56 26.56 -14.98
CA ALA A 416 -2.73 25.38 -14.87
C ALA A 416 -2.90 24.73 -13.49
N THR A 417 -2.82 23.40 -13.48
CA THR A 417 -3.08 22.56 -12.31
C THR A 417 -1.84 21.73 -11.99
N MET A 418 -1.54 21.56 -10.70
CA MET A 418 -0.49 20.63 -10.27
C MET A 418 -0.95 19.18 -10.44
N CYS A 419 -0.27 18.44 -11.30
CA CYS A 419 -0.45 17.00 -11.49
C CYS A 419 0.85 16.28 -11.09
N TRP A 420 0.85 15.59 -9.95
CA TRP A 420 2.00 14.83 -9.43
C TRP A 420 3.34 15.59 -9.59
N SER A 421 3.50 16.67 -8.82
CA SER A 421 4.69 17.54 -8.83
C SER A 421 4.98 18.30 -10.13
N VAL A 422 4.18 18.13 -11.18
CA VAL A 422 4.34 18.84 -12.44
C VAL A 422 3.18 19.80 -12.62
N CYS A 423 3.48 21.08 -12.83
CA CYS A 423 2.49 22.06 -13.24
C CYS A 423 2.14 21.83 -14.71
N VAL A 424 0.88 21.52 -15.00
CA VAL A 424 0.44 21.25 -16.37
C VAL A 424 -0.60 22.28 -16.77
N LYS A 425 -0.40 22.88 -17.95
CA LYS A 425 -1.38 23.80 -18.56
C LYS A 425 -2.71 23.07 -18.76
N ASP A 426 -3.81 23.67 -18.32
CA ASP A 426 -5.14 23.13 -18.60
C ASP A 426 -5.49 23.30 -20.08
N LEU A 427 -6.27 22.37 -20.65
CA LEU A 427 -6.70 22.45 -22.04
C LEU A 427 -7.74 23.59 -22.22
N ASP A 428 -7.55 24.41 -23.25
CA ASP A 428 -8.47 25.52 -23.59
C ASP A 428 -9.84 25.04 -24.13
N ASP A 429 -9.91 23.79 -24.62
CA ASP A 429 -11.13 23.13 -25.15
C ASP A 429 -11.21 21.70 -24.60
N CYS A 430 -12.37 21.35 -24.01
CA CYS A 430 -12.71 20.04 -23.46
C CYS A 430 -12.96 18.94 -24.53
N LYS A 431 -12.35 19.02 -25.72
CA LYS A 431 -12.52 18.07 -26.82
C LYS A 431 -11.49 16.93 -26.85
N GLY A 432 -10.77 16.70 -25.76
CA GLY A 432 -9.79 15.62 -25.71
C GLY A 432 -9.35 15.25 -24.29
N THR A 433 -8.60 14.16 -24.25
CA THR A 433 -8.00 13.60 -23.05
C THR A 433 -6.60 14.21 -22.85
N GLN A 434 -6.37 14.89 -21.74
CA GLN A 434 -5.05 15.45 -21.43
C GLN A 434 -4.12 14.35 -20.90
N GLN A 435 -2.91 14.22 -21.47
CA GLN A 435 -1.90 13.28 -21.00
C GLN A 435 -0.95 13.91 -19.97
N CYS A 436 -0.88 13.33 -18.77
CA CYS A 436 0.03 13.69 -17.69
C CYS A 436 0.98 12.51 -17.42
N SER A 437 2.20 12.54 -17.96
CA SER A 437 3.20 11.48 -17.76
C SER A 437 2.66 10.06 -17.99
N GLY A 438 1.84 9.88 -19.04
CA GLY A 438 1.18 8.61 -19.37
C GLY A 438 -0.20 8.38 -18.74
N MET A 439 -0.73 9.34 -17.97
CA MET A 439 -2.08 9.30 -17.39
C MET A 439 -3.06 10.19 -18.16
N SER A 440 -4.33 9.83 -18.22
CA SER A 440 -5.37 10.53 -19.00
C SER A 440 -6.36 11.29 -18.09
N LYS A 441 -6.45 12.62 -18.20
CA LYS A 441 -7.50 13.47 -17.59
C LYS A 441 -8.63 13.67 -18.60
N GLU A 442 -9.84 13.20 -18.26
CA GLU A 442 -11.07 13.57 -18.98
C GLU A 442 -11.70 14.79 -18.32
N CYS A 443 -12.03 15.80 -19.12
CA CYS A 443 -12.77 16.97 -18.67
C CYS A 443 -14.21 16.58 -18.32
N VAL A 444 -14.63 16.78 -17.06
CA VAL A 444 -16.04 16.75 -16.71
C VAL A 444 -16.60 18.15 -16.91
N LYS A 445 -17.56 18.31 -17.84
CA LYS A 445 -18.30 19.57 -17.95
C LYS A 445 -19.06 19.81 -16.64
N SER A 446 -18.85 20.97 -16.03
CA SER A 446 -19.72 21.50 -14.97
C SER A 446 -21.15 21.69 -15.47
#